data_AF-A8Y827-F1
#
_entry.id   AF-A8Y827-F1
#
_cell.length_a   1.000
_cell.length_b   1.000
_cell.length_c   1.000
_cell.angle_alpha   90.00
_cell.angle_beta   90.00
_cell.angle_gamma   90.00
#
_symmetry.space_group_name_H-M   'P 1'
#
loop_
_entity.id
_entity.type
_entity.pdbx_description
1 polymer ?
#
loop_
_entity_poly.entity_id
_entity_poly.type
_entity_poly.pdbx_seq_one_letter_code
_entity_poly.pdbx_strand_id
1 'polypeptide(L)'
;DEYVRVWAEYDPAACGRIHYKDMYSLLRVISPPLGLGKKCPHRVACKRLLRMDLPVADDNTVHFNSTLMALIRTALDIKIAKAKRYRLKSAKAKGSW
;
A
#
# COMPACT_ATOMS: atom_id res chain seq x y z
N ASP A 1 8.92 -6.40 9.30
CA ASP A 1 8.62 -7.75 9.78
C ASP A 1 7.30 -8.30 9.25
N GLU A 2 6.16 -7.66 9.56
CA GLU A 2 4.81 -8.15 9.15
C GLU A 2 4.69 -8.46 7.64
N TYR A 3 5.18 -7.58 6.76
CA TYR A 3 5.13 -7.81 5.30
C TYR A 3 5.91 -9.06 4.86
N VAL A 4 7.11 -9.25 5.41
CA VAL A 4 7.97 -10.41 5.08
C VAL A 4 7.27 -11.70 5.52
N ARG A 5 6.76 -11.71 6.75
CA ARG A 5 6.08 -12.88 7.33
C ARG A 5 4.85 -13.28 6.53
N VAL A 6 3.99 -12.31 6.19
CA VAL A 6 2.78 -12.61 5.40
C VAL A 6 3.17 -13.01 3.97
N TRP A 7 4.17 -12.37 3.35
CA TRP A 7 4.62 -12.77 2.01
C TRP A 7 5.07 -14.23 1.95
N ALA A 8 5.80 -14.70 2.96
CA ALA A 8 6.26 -16.08 3.04
C ALA A 8 5.10 -17.10 3.05
N GLU A 9 3.90 -16.71 3.48
CA GLU A 9 2.70 -17.57 3.42
C GLU A 9 2.20 -17.76 1.97
N TYR A 10 2.50 -16.84 1.06
CA TYR A 10 2.11 -16.87 -0.35
C TYR A 10 3.25 -17.25 -1.31
N ASP A 11 4.51 -17.18 -0.86
CA ASP A 11 5.72 -17.55 -1.61
C ASP A 11 6.56 -18.56 -0.80
N PRO A 12 6.08 -19.81 -0.65
CA PRO A 12 6.77 -20.83 0.15
C PRO A 12 8.10 -21.27 -0.46
N ALA A 13 8.28 -21.06 -1.77
CA ALA A 13 9.51 -21.38 -2.49
C ALA A 13 10.57 -20.25 -2.41
N ALA A 14 10.23 -19.11 -1.79
CA ALA A 14 11.08 -17.93 -1.70
C ALA A 14 11.60 -17.44 -3.06
N CYS A 15 10.77 -17.56 -4.12
CA CYS A 15 11.12 -17.13 -5.46
C CYS A 15 11.08 -15.60 -5.63
N GLY A 16 10.54 -14.89 -4.65
CA GLY A 16 10.41 -13.43 -4.64
C GLY A 16 9.26 -12.93 -5.53
N ARG A 17 8.35 -13.82 -5.95
CA ARG A 17 7.22 -13.52 -6.84
C ARG A 17 5.94 -14.20 -6.34
N ILE A 18 4.82 -13.49 -6.45
CA ILE A 18 3.49 -14.04 -6.21
C ILE A 18 2.51 -13.55 -7.27
N HIS A 19 1.40 -14.26 -7.45
CA HIS A 19 0.35 -13.83 -8.38
C HIS A 19 -0.33 -12.54 -7.88
N TYR A 20 -0.73 -11.63 -8.78
CA TYR A 20 -1.31 -10.34 -8.35
C TYR A 20 -2.56 -10.47 -7.47
N LYS A 21 -3.34 -11.56 -7.66
CA LYS A 21 -4.52 -11.86 -6.82
C LYS A 21 -4.13 -12.17 -5.38
N ASP A 22 -3.04 -12.88 -5.18
CA ASP A 22 -2.52 -13.22 -3.86
C ASP A 22 -1.93 -12.00 -3.16
N MET A 23 -1.27 -11.13 -3.93
CA MET A 23 -0.85 -9.81 -3.42
C MET A 23 -2.04 -9.01 -2.88
N TYR A 24 -3.19 -9.02 -3.56
CA TYR A 24 -4.40 -8.35 -3.04
C TYR A 24 -4.86 -8.92 -1.69
N SER A 25 -4.87 -10.25 -1.56
CA SER A 25 -5.21 -10.95 -0.32
C SER A 25 -4.22 -10.64 0.80
N LEU A 26 -2.92 -10.69 0.50
CA LEU A 26 -1.83 -10.32 1.40
C LEU A 26 -2.01 -8.90 1.94
N LEU A 27 -2.29 -7.92 1.08
CA LEU A 27 -2.46 -6.53 1.50
C LEU A 27 -3.68 -6.31 2.40
N ARG A 28 -4.71 -7.16 2.31
CA ARG A 28 -5.85 -7.11 3.25
C ARG A 28 -5.50 -7.64 4.64
N VAL A 29 -4.53 -8.54 4.74
CA VAL A 29 -4.04 -9.06 6.02
C VAL A 29 -3.18 -8.01 6.72
N ILE A 30 -2.30 -7.34 5.98
CA ILE A 30 -1.39 -6.33 6.53
C ILE A 30 -2.17 -5.08 6.97
N SER A 31 -1.84 -4.57 8.15
CA SER A 31 -2.49 -3.38 8.69
C SER A 31 -2.04 -2.07 8.00
N PRO A 32 -2.90 -1.05 7.91
CA PRO A 32 -2.47 0.30 7.51
C PRO A 32 -1.34 0.81 8.42
N PRO A 33 -0.34 1.58 7.92
CA PRO A 33 -0.31 2.29 6.64
C PRO A 33 0.27 1.51 5.45
N LEU A 34 0.99 0.41 5.69
CA LEU A 34 1.58 -0.39 4.60
C LEU A 34 0.52 -1.23 3.89
N GLY A 35 -0.37 -1.90 4.63
CA GLY A 35 -1.46 -2.66 4.05
C GLY A 35 -2.78 -1.87 3.90
N LEU A 36 -3.82 -2.61 3.53
CA LEU A 36 -5.19 -2.14 3.37
C LEU A 36 -6.03 -2.42 4.62
N GLY A 37 -5.75 -3.53 5.31
CA GLY A 37 -6.53 -4.03 6.43
C GLY A 37 -7.84 -4.71 6.02
N LYS A 38 -8.31 -5.63 6.87
CA LYS A 38 -9.47 -6.51 6.60
C LYS A 38 -10.79 -5.77 6.35
N LYS A 39 -10.93 -4.54 6.87
CA LYS A 39 -12.13 -3.71 6.71
C LYS A 39 -12.10 -2.82 5.45
N CYS A 40 -11.06 -2.91 4.62
CA CYS A 40 -10.93 -2.05 3.45
C CYS A 40 -11.93 -2.42 2.34
N PRO A 41 -12.81 -1.50 1.90
CA PRO A 41 -13.72 -1.75 0.79
C PRO A 41 -12.95 -2.03 -0.51
N HIS A 42 -13.48 -2.95 -1.32
CA HIS A 42 -12.81 -3.40 -2.56
C HIS A 42 -12.45 -2.23 -3.49
N ARG A 43 -13.37 -1.28 -3.67
CA ARG A 43 -13.15 -0.09 -4.51
C ARG A 43 -12.01 0.80 -4.02
N VAL A 44 -11.84 0.93 -2.71
CA VAL A 44 -10.74 1.70 -2.09
C VAL A 44 -9.42 0.99 -2.30
N ALA A 45 -9.41 -0.33 -2.11
CA ALA A 45 -8.25 -1.19 -2.34
C ALA A 45 -7.76 -1.11 -3.79
N CYS A 46 -8.65 -1.32 -4.77
CA CYS A 46 -8.31 -1.22 -6.19
C CYS A 46 -7.77 0.17 -6.57
N LYS A 47 -8.43 1.24 -6.09
CA LYS A 47 -7.94 2.61 -6.34
C LYS A 47 -6.55 2.83 -5.74
N ARG A 48 -6.26 2.25 -4.59
CA ARG A 48 -4.95 2.37 -3.93
C ARG A 48 -3.87 1.58 -4.68
N LEU A 49 -4.20 0.39 -5.19
CA LEU A 49 -3.33 -0.40 -6.05
C LEU A 49 -2.99 0.31 -7.36
N LEU A 50 -3.96 0.94 -8.01
CA LEU A 50 -3.71 1.74 -9.22
C LEU A 50 -2.77 2.92 -8.94
N ARG A 51 -2.90 3.57 -7.78
CA ARG A 51 -2.02 4.68 -7.37
C ARG A 51 -0.62 4.25 -6.99
N MET A 52 -0.43 2.98 -6.65
CA MET A 52 0.87 2.42 -6.31
C MET A 52 1.75 2.19 -7.54
N ASP A 53 1.15 2.15 -8.74
CA ASP A 53 1.82 1.82 -10.00
C ASP A 53 2.67 0.55 -9.87
N LEU A 54 1.99 -0.52 -9.46
CA LEU A 54 2.61 -1.81 -9.18
C LEU A 54 3.00 -2.48 -10.50
N PRO A 55 4.29 -2.77 -10.75
CA PRO A 55 4.69 -3.47 -11.96
C PRO A 55 4.25 -4.94 -11.87
N VAL A 56 3.28 -5.30 -12.72
CA VAL A 56 2.85 -6.68 -12.94
C VAL A 56 3.60 -7.20 -14.16
N ALA A 57 4.27 -8.33 -14.02
CA ALA A 57 4.96 -9.00 -15.12
C ALA A 57 3.95 -9.68 -16.07
N ASP A 58 4.41 -10.06 -17.26
CA ASP A 58 3.55 -10.66 -18.30
C ASP A 58 2.90 -11.99 -17.87
N ASP A 59 3.49 -12.68 -16.90
CA ASP A 59 2.98 -13.90 -16.28
C ASP A 59 1.96 -13.63 -15.15
N ASN A 60 1.48 -12.39 -15.01
CA ASN A 60 0.56 -11.95 -13.96
C ASN A 60 1.15 -12.01 -12.53
N THR A 61 2.48 -12.07 -12.40
CA THR A 61 3.16 -12.04 -11.09
C THR A 61 3.66 -10.64 -10.72
N VAL A 62 3.88 -10.43 -9.43
CA VAL A 62 4.48 -9.23 -8.86
C VAL A 62 5.69 -9.60 -8.02
N HIS A 63 6.71 -8.74 -8.04
CA HIS A 63 7.95 -8.94 -7.30
C HIS A 63 7.88 -8.42 -5.87
N PHE A 64 8.56 -9.11 -4.95
CA PHE A 64 8.67 -8.74 -3.54
C PHE A 64 9.16 -7.30 -3.34
N ASN A 65 10.33 -6.95 -3.88
CA ASN A 65 10.97 -5.65 -3.69
C ASN A 65 10.18 -4.51 -4.35
N SER A 66 9.70 -4.72 -5.57
CA SER A 66 8.90 -3.73 -6.29
C SER A 66 7.59 -3.43 -5.56
N THR A 67 6.94 -4.47 -5.04
CA THR A 67 5.70 -4.33 -4.25
C THR A 67 5.97 -3.58 -2.94
N LEU A 68 7.03 -3.93 -2.20
CA LEU A 68 7.42 -3.25 -0.98
C LEU A 68 7.70 -1.75 -1.21
N MET A 69 8.46 -1.42 -2.24
CA MET A 69 8.78 -0.04 -2.59
C MET A 69 7.51 0.75 -2.97
N ALA A 70 6.61 0.17 -3.74
CA ALA A 70 5.34 0.80 -4.11
C ALA A 70 4.46 1.09 -2.87
N LEU A 71 4.44 0.18 -1.90
CA LEU A 71 3.72 0.35 -0.63
C LEU A 71 4.31 1.49 0.20
N ILE A 72 5.65 1.53 0.31
CA ILE A 72 6.36 2.58 1.05
C ILE A 72 6.10 3.95 0.42
N ARG A 73 6.25 4.09 -0.91
CA ARG A 73 5.97 5.36 -1.62
C ARG A 73 4.56 5.87 -1.33
N THR A 74 3.57 4.98 -1.42
CA THR A 74 2.17 5.33 -1.20
C THR A 74 1.87 5.72 0.25
N ALA A 75 2.46 5.01 1.22
CA ALA A 75 2.30 5.35 2.63
C ALA A 75 2.92 6.72 2.96
N LEU A 76 4.09 7.01 2.39
CA LEU A 76 4.78 8.30 2.55
C LEU A 76 3.99 9.45 1.92
N ASP A 77 3.48 9.26 0.70
CA ASP A 77 2.63 10.25 0.03
C ASP A 77 1.36 10.57 0.83
N ILE A 78 0.72 9.56 1.42
CA ILE A 78 -0.44 9.75 2.31
C ILE A 78 -0.02 10.57 3.54
N LYS A 79 1.13 10.27 4.15
CA LYS A 79 1.63 10.99 5.33
C LYS A 79 1.91 12.47 4.99
N ILE A 80 2.54 12.74 3.85
CA ILE A 80 2.84 14.10 3.37
C ILE A 80 1.54 14.85 3.04
N ALA A 81 0.59 14.24 2.33
CA ALA A 81 -0.69 14.84 2.00
C ALA A 81 -1.50 15.21 3.26
N LYS A 82 -1.49 14.33 4.27
CA LYS A 82 -2.13 14.58 5.56
C LYS A 82 -1.45 15.74 6.29
N ALA A 83 -0.11 15.80 6.31
CA ALA A 83 0.64 16.91 6.91
C ALA A 83 0.35 18.26 6.22
N LYS A 84 0.31 18.31 4.88
CA LYS A 84 -0.08 19.50 4.11
C LYS A 84 -1.49 19.97 4.49
N ARG A 85 -2.46 19.04 4.63
CA ARG A 85 -3.84 19.36 5.02
C ARG A 85 -3.93 19.94 6.44
N TYR A 86 -3.17 19.43 7.40
CA TYR A 86 -3.13 20.01 8.75
C TYR A 86 -2.51 21.41 8.77
N ARG A 87 -1.42 21.63 8.02
CA ARG A 87 -0.80 22.97 7.91
C ARG A 87 -1.75 23.99 7.30
N LEU A 88 -2.48 23.62 6.25
CA LEU A 88 -3.47 24.50 5.60
C LEU A 88 -4.66 24.83 6.53
N LYS A 89 -5.13 23.86 7.31
CA LYS A 89 -6.18 24.08 8.31
C LYS A 89 -5.73 25.02 9.44
N SER A 90 -4.50 24.87 9.93
CA SER A 90 -3.93 25.77 10.96
C SER A 90 -3.71 27.19 10.43
N ALA A 91 -3.30 27.34 9.16
CA ALA A 91 -3.16 28.64 8.52
C ALA A 91 -4.50 29.37 8.37
N LYS A 92 -5.58 28.67 7.98
CA LYS A 92 -6.94 29.25 7.94
C LYS A 92 -7.48 29.65 9.32
N ALA A 93 -7.15 28.90 10.37
CA ALA A 93 -7.58 29.22 11.74
C ALA A 93 -6.89 30.47 12.32
N LYS A 94 -5.75 30.90 11.77
CA LYS A 94 -4.99 32.07 12.23
C LYS A 94 -5.26 33.36 11.43
N GLY A 95 -6.05 33.29 10.36
CA GLY A 95 -6.39 34.43 9.49
C GLY A 95 -7.84 34.90 9.59
N SER A 96 -8.51 34.64 10.72
CA SER A 96 -9.89 35.08 10.99
C SER A 96 -9.91 36.02 12.19
N TRP A 97 -9.41 37.24 11.99
CA TRP A 97 -9.67 38.44 12.78
C TRP A 97 -9.76 39.62 11.82
#